data_AF-A0A7L8CW06-F1
#
_entry.id   AF-A0A7L8CW06-F1
#
_cell.length_a   1.000
_cell.length_b   1.000
_cell.length_c   1.000
_cell.angle_alpha   90.00
_cell.angle_beta   90.00
_cell.angle_gamma   90.00
#
_symmetry.space_group_name_H-M   'P 1'
#
loop_
_entity.id
_entity.type
_entity.pdbx_description
1 polymer ?
#
loop_
_entity_poly.entity_id
_entity_poly.type
_entity_poly.pdbx_seq_one_letter_code
_entity_poly.pdbx_strand_id
1 'polypeptide(L)'
;MRPDPHSRAFPLLLWGLVLAGVAALPPASAQGASATATAGQPPAATAAARPVIAAGTVPDEATRAAVLSRLRTLYGAERVVDRIEVDAVIAPPNWGERVVGMLGPDLQQVSVGELSIDGNSVRIRGQVANEAARQQVASAIATAAGPSYVLKNALAGGGASTQDVLDRTLADRIVEFQSGSATLTDGGRAILDEMVVALAQVGHQQVQVIGHTDSVGSRAANIGLSLQRAIAVKAYLEQRGVSADHLGVQGFGPDRPVADNATDEGRARNRRIEFRVL
;
A
#
# COMPACT_ATOMS: atom_id res chain seq x y z
N MET A 1 -0.26 -18.10 41.51
CA MET A 1 -1.28 -17.23 40.88
C MET A 1 -0.83 -16.96 39.45
N ARG A 2 -1.63 -17.32 38.44
CA ARG A 2 -1.53 -16.80 37.05
C ARG A 2 -1.96 -15.31 37.04
N PRO A 3 -1.77 -14.54 35.94
CA PRO A 3 -0.72 -14.57 34.91
C PRO A 3 -0.20 -13.15 34.54
N ASP A 4 0.90 -13.08 33.79
CA ASP A 4 1.24 -11.93 32.92
C ASP A 4 0.24 -11.78 31.76
N PRO A 5 0.08 -10.55 31.24
CA PRO A 5 -0.26 -10.35 29.84
C PRO A 5 0.75 -9.43 29.13
N HIS A 6 1.41 -9.98 28.11
CA HIS A 6 1.57 -9.43 26.74
C HIS A 6 2.19 -8.01 26.59
N SER A 7 3.07 -7.70 25.63
CA SER A 7 3.46 -8.39 24.39
C SER A 7 4.47 -7.52 23.64
N ARG A 8 5.44 -8.19 23.00
CA ARG A 8 5.90 -7.97 21.60
C ARG A 8 6.72 -6.73 21.26
N ALA A 9 8.04 -6.91 21.33
CA ALA A 9 8.93 -6.38 20.31
C ALA A 9 8.94 -7.34 19.11
N PHE A 10 8.49 -6.87 17.96
CA PHE A 10 8.54 -7.56 16.67
C PHE A 10 9.98 -7.62 16.13
N PRO A 11 10.48 -8.78 15.63
CA PRO A 11 11.61 -8.78 14.72
C PRO A 11 11.11 -8.54 13.29
N LEU A 12 11.66 -7.50 12.64
CA LEU A 12 11.29 -7.03 11.30
C LEU A 12 11.88 -7.94 10.20
N LEU A 13 10.94 -8.67 9.57
CA LEU A 13 10.91 -9.41 8.30
C LEU A 13 12.15 -9.39 7.37
N LEU A 14 12.63 -10.62 7.10
CA LEU A 14 13.52 -11.00 6.01
C LEU A 14 12.79 -10.96 4.65
N TRP A 15 13.51 -10.64 3.56
CA TRP A 15 13.10 -11.10 2.23
C TRP A 15 13.24 -12.62 2.20
N GLY A 16 12.13 -13.35 2.17
CA GLY A 16 12.12 -14.79 1.87
C GLY A 16 11.41 -15.00 0.55
N LEU A 17 12.11 -15.52 -0.46
CA LEU A 17 11.39 -16.35 -1.43
C LEU A 17 11.10 -17.66 -0.67
N VAL A 18 9.84 -17.89 -0.29
CA VAL A 18 9.42 -19.16 0.35
C VAL A 18 8.66 -19.96 -0.68
N LEU A 19 9.35 -20.92 -1.30
CA LEU A 19 8.71 -21.99 -2.08
C LEU A 19 8.22 -23.03 -1.07
N ALA A 20 6.97 -22.91 -0.61
CA ALA A 20 6.37 -23.86 0.31
C ALA A 20 5.65 -24.96 -0.48
N GLY A 21 5.91 -26.22 -0.09
CA GLY A 21 5.00 -27.34 -0.26
C GLY A 21 4.43 -27.70 1.12
N VAL A 22 3.19 -28.16 1.14
CA VAL A 22 2.30 -28.25 2.32
C VAL A 22 2.78 -29.19 3.46
N ALA A 23 2.58 -28.68 4.71
CA ALA A 23 2.28 -29.31 6.02
C ALA A 23 3.25 -30.27 6.76
N ALA A 24 3.67 -29.87 7.97
CA ALA A 24 3.24 -30.41 9.29
C ALA A 24 4.24 -30.10 10.44
N LEU A 25 3.72 -29.98 11.66
CA LEU A 25 4.36 -29.62 12.95
C LEU A 25 4.98 -30.86 13.67
N PRO A 26 5.72 -30.72 14.80
CA PRO A 26 7.13 -31.08 15.05
C PRO A 26 7.30 -32.40 15.89
N PRO A 27 8.49 -32.82 16.41
CA PRO A 27 9.35 -32.18 17.43
C PRO A 27 10.87 -32.26 17.02
N ALA A 28 11.94 -31.84 17.71
CA ALA A 28 12.24 -31.78 19.13
C ALA A 28 13.51 -30.92 19.40
N SER A 29 13.63 -30.54 20.67
CA SER A 29 14.74 -30.01 21.44
C SER A 29 16.18 -30.32 20.98
N ALA A 30 17.06 -29.30 21.03
CA ALA A 30 18.36 -29.40 21.70
C ALA A 30 18.95 -27.99 21.93
N GLN A 31 19.05 -27.62 23.19
CA GLN A 31 19.92 -26.57 23.70
C GLN A 31 21.38 -27.02 23.59
N GLY A 32 22.29 -26.05 23.45
CA GLY A 32 23.66 -26.24 23.93
C GLY A 32 24.69 -25.39 23.21
N ALA A 33 25.03 -24.28 23.85
CA ALA A 33 26.40 -23.90 24.21
C ALA A 33 26.81 -22.51 23.71
N SER A 34 26.78 -21.59 24.65
CA SER A 34 27.43 -20.29 24.64
C SER A 34 28.95 -20.42 24.55
N ALA A 35 29.59 -19.54 23.77
CA ALA A 35 30.97 -19.13 24.03
C ALA A 35 31.19 -17.68 23.58
N THR A 36 31.28 -16.82 24.60
CA THR A 36 32.06 -15.58 24.73
C THR A 36 32.95 -15.15 23.57
N ALA A 37 32.84 -13.88 23.14
CA ALA A 37 33.99 -12.97 23.00
C ALA A 37 33.55 -11.52 22.69
N THR A 38 33.84 -10.66 23.66
CA THR A 38 34.55 -9.37 23.55
C THR A 38 34.08 -8.28 22.60
N ALA A 39 33.86 -7.11 23.22
CA ALA A 39 33.74 -5.80 22.63
C ALA A 39 34.78 -5.49 21.56
N GLY A 40 34.28 -5.21 20.37
CA GLY A 40 34.85 -4.30 19.40
C GLY A 40 33.66 -3.65 18.73
N GLN A 41 33.56 -2.32 18.80
CA GLN A 41 32.60 -1.57 18.01
C GLN A 41 33.34 -1.07 16.77
N PRO A 42 33.10 -1.63 15.57
CA PRO A 42 33.53 -1.05 14.32
C PRO A 42 32.47 -0.09 13.78
N PRO A 43 32.84 0.74 12.80
CA PRO A 43 32.24 2.04 12.53
C PRO A 43 30.86 1.93 11.90
N ALA A 44 30.12 3.04 11.95
CA ALA A 44 28.86 3.26 11.23
C ALA A 44 28.88 2.58 9.85
N ALA A 45 28.18 1.44 9.77
CA ALA A 45 28.00 0.71 8.54
C ALA A 45 27.15 1.57 7.61
N THR A 46 27.79 2.14 6.59
CA THR A 46 27.20 2.52 5.32
C THR A 46 26.02 1.58 5.02
N ALA A 47 24.81 2.14 4.87
CA ALA A 47 23.56 1.40 4.73
C ALA A 47 23.71 0.17 3.84
N ALA A 48 23.91 -1.00 4.47
CA ALA A 48 24.20 -2.23 3.77
C ALA A 48 22.98 -2.61 2.94
N ALA A 49 23.19 -2.63 1.64
CA ALA A 49 22.28 -3.17 0.65
C ALA A 49 21.71 -4.53 1.14
N ARG A 50 20.42 -4.56 1.50
CA ARG A 50 19.76 -5.74 2.11
C ARG A 50 19.90 -6.99 1.22
N PRO A 51 20.22 -8.16 1.79
CA PRO A 51 20.36 -9.40 1.03
C PRO A 51 18.99 -9.93 0.59
N VAL A 52 18.97 -10.59 -0.57
CA VAL A 52 17.83 -11.31 -1.15
C VAL A 52 18.04 -12.80 -0.87
N ILE A 53 17.10 -13.44 -0.17
CA ILE A 53 17.23 -14.85 0.20
C ILE A 53 16.30 -15.67 -0.68
N ALA A 54 16.90 -16.61 -1.41
CA ALA A 54 16.17 -17.61 -2.18
C ALA A 54 16.07 -18.88 -1.34
N ALA A 55 14.87 -19.31 -0.95
CA ALA A 55 14.68 -20.48 -0.11
C ALA A 55 13.52 -21.38 -0.58
N GLY A 56 13.58 -22.63 -0.15
CA GLY A 56 12.54 -23.63 -0.36
C GLY A 56 12.97 -24.75 -1.30
N THR A 57 12.01 -25.57 -1.71
CA THR A 57 12.29 -26.83 -2.40
C THR A 57 11.99 -26.74 -3.89
N VAL A 58 12.92 -27.19 -4.72
CA VAL A 58 12.76 -27.25 -6.18
C VAL A 58 12.87 -28.70 -6.68
N PRO A 59 12.16 -29.05 -7.78
CA PRO A 59 12.10 -30.41 -8.30
C PRO A 59 13.42 -30.93 -8.87
N ASP A 60 14.29 -30.03 -9.35
CA ASP A 60 15.52 -30.38 -10.05
C ASP A 60 16.59 -29.28 -9.95
N GLU A 61 17.85 -29.68 -10.15
CA GLU A 61 19.02 -28.79 -10.12
C GLU A 61 19.00 -27.75 -11.26
N ALA A 62 18.38 -28.07 -12.41
CA ALA A 62 18.27 -27.15 -13.53
C ALA A 62 17.40 -25.93 -13.15
N THR A 63 16.29 -26.17 -12.46
CA THR A 63 15.40 -25.12 -11.94
C THR A 63 16.08 -24.30 -10.86
N ARG A 64 16.84 -24.94 -9.95
CA ARG A 64 17.67 -24.23 -8.95
C ARG A 64 18.63 -23.25 -9.63
N ALA A 65 19.39 -23.74 -10.61
CA ALA A 65 20.37 -22.93 -11.33
C ALA A 65 19.72 -21.76 -12.09
N ALA A 66 18.57 -21.99 -12.71
CA ALA A 66 17.84 -20.95 -13.45
C ALA A 66 17.32 -19.83 -12.53
N VAL A 67 16.74 -20.19 -11.37
CA VAL A 67 16.25 -19.22 -10.37
C VAL A 67 17.41 -18.39 -9.82
N LEU A 68 18.51 -19.03 -9.41
CA LEU A 68 19.68 -18.33 -8.87
C LEU A 68 20.31 -17.41 -9.93
N SER A 69 20.47 -17.87 -11.17
CA SER A 69 20.99 -17.07 -12.27
C SER A 69 20.15 -15.81 -12.49
N ARG A 70 18.82 -15.97 -12.47
CA ARG A 70 17.89 -14.84 -12.65
C ARG A 70 17.96 -13.84 -11.50
N LEU A 71 17.97 -14.31 -10.25
CA LEU A 71 18.10 -13.45 -9.07
C LEU A 71 19.43 -12.70 -9.05
N ARG A 72 20.53 -13.36 -9.42
CA ARG A 72 21.85 -12.73 -9.51
C ARG A 72 21.91 -11.64 -10.59
N THR A 73 21.20 -11.85 -11.70
CA THR A 73 21.07 -10.84 -12.77
C THR A 73 20.29 -9.61 -12.30
N LEU A 74 19.24 -9.80 -11.50
CA LEU A 74 18.39 -8.72 -11.00
C LEU A 74 19.01 -7.97 -9.82
N TYR A 75 19.52 -8.67 -8.82
CA TYR A 75 19.92 -8.08 -7.53
C TYR A 75 21.43 -8.05 -7.31
N GLY A 76 22.21 -8.63 -8.21
CA GLY A 76 23.65 -8.79 -8.08
C GLY A 76 24.04 -10.04 -7.31
N ALA A 77 25.14 -10.69 -7.71
CA ALA A 77 25.56 -11.97 -7.16
C ALA A 77 25.88 -11.94 -5.65
N GLU A 78 26.41 -10.81 -5.17
CA GLU A 78 26.82 -10.65 -3.76
C GLU A 78 25.65 -10.46 -2.80
N ARG A 79 24.48 -10.11 -3.33
CA ARG A 79 23.28 -9.86 -2.53
C ARG A 79 22.38 -11.08 -2.42
N VAL A 80 22.59 -12.11 -3.24
CA VAL A 80 21.74 -13.30 -3.28
C VAL A 80 22.30 -14.39 -2.38
N VAL A 81 21.54 -14.74 -1.35
CA VAL A 81 21.84 -15.87 -0.46
C VAL A 81 21.00 -17.06 -0.91
N ASP A 82 21.69 -18.15 -1.23
CA ASP A 82 21.08 -19.41 -1.63
C ASP A 82 20.77 -20.30 -0.42
N ARG A 83 19.50 -20.68 -0.29
CA ARG A 83 18.97 -21.67 0.65
C ARG A 83 17.93 -22.57 -0.05
N ILE A 84 18.08 -22.77 -1.36
CA ILE A 84 17.20 -23.66 -2.13
C ILE A 84 17.69 -25.10 -1.94
N GLU A 85 16.76 -25.99 -1.59
CA GLU A 85 16.98 -27.43 -1.51
C GLU A 85 16.38 -28.12 -2.74
N VAL A 86 17.03 -29.16 -3.23
CA VAL A 86 16.54 -29.96 -4.35
C VAL A 86 15.95 -31.25 -3.79
N ASP A 87 14.66 -31.47 -4.00
CA ASP A 87 13.96 -32.68 -3.60
C ASP A 87 12.97 -33.09 -4.70
N ALA A 88 12.61 -34.36 -4.77
CA ALA A 88 11.70 -34.94 -5.75
C ALA A 88 10.24 -34.55 -5.46
N VAL A 89 9.94 -33.26 -5.60
CA VAL A 89 8.60 -32.69 -5.43
C VAL A 89 7.84 -32.76 -6.75
N ILE A 90 6.55 -33.12 -6.70
CA ILE A 90 5.66 -33.10 -7.85
C ILE A 90 5.33 -31.64 -8.19
N ALA A 91 6.04 -31.09 -9.17
CA ALA A 91 5.79 -29.75 -9.67
C ALA A 91 4.77 -29.75 -10.83
N PRO A 92 3.95 -28.69 -10.97
CA PRO A 92 3.11 -28.47 -12.15
C PRO A 92 3.93 -28.47 -13.46
N PRO A 93 3.30 -28.76 -14.62
CA PRO A 93 3.99 -28.66 -15.90
C PRO A 93 4.52 -27.24 -16.13
N ASN A 94 5.75 -27.14 -16.64
CA ASN A 94 6.47 -25.89 -16.89
C ASN A 94 6.67 -25.00 -15.64
N TRP A 95 6.63 -25.57 -14.42
CA TRP A 95 6.76 -24.79 -13.19
C TRP A 95 8.05 -23.95 -13.15
N GLY A 96 9.20 -24.55 -13.48
CA GLY A 96 10.49 -23.85 -13.46
C GLY A 96 10.53 -22.62 -14.38
N GLU A 97 10.03 -22.74 -15.61
CA GLU A 97 9.94 -21.61 -16.55
C GLU A 97 9.02 -20.49 -16.04
N ARG A 98 7.90 -20.86 -15.41
CA ARG A 98 6.95 -19.90 -14.83
C ARG A 98 7.56 -19.12 -13.67
N VAL A 99 8.25 -19.82 -12.75
CA VAL A 99 8.94 -19.18 -11.63
C VAL A 99 9.99 -18.20 -12.14
N VAL A 100 10.82 -18.61 -13.10
CA VAL A 100 11.84 -17.73 -13.69
C VAL A 100 11.21 -16.53 -14.41
N GLY A 101 10.06 -16.72 -15.07
CA GLY A 101 9.31 -15.63 -15.70
C GLY A 101 8.76 -14.61 -14.71
N MET A 102 8.33 -15.04 -13.51
CA MET A 102 7.85 -14.14 -12.45
C MET A 102 8.97 -13.30 -11.83
N LEU A 103 10.22 -13.77 -11.93
CA LEU A 103 11.41 -13.04 -11.52
C LEU A 103 11.78 -12.00 -12.59
N GLY A 104 10.95 -10.97 -12.72
CA GLY A 104 11.12 -9.84 -13.63
C GLY A 104 11.83 -8.62 -13.00
N PRO A 105 12.24 -7.64 -13.81
CA PRO A 105 12.78 -6.37 -13.31
C PRO A 105 11.77 -5.59 -12.46
N ASP A 106 10.46 -5.80 -12.66
CA ASP A 106 9.41 -5.14 -11.87
C ASP A 106 9.51 -5.47 -10.38
N LEU A 107 10.08 -6.63 -10.01
CA LEU A 107 10.31 -6.96 -8.59
C LEU A 107 11.29 -6.00 -7.90
N GLN A 108 12.18 -5.33 -8.65
CA GLN A 108 13.08 -4.30 -8.07
C GLN A 108 12.30 -3.07 -7.60
N GLN A 109 11.08 -2.85 -8.10
CA GLN A 109 10.21 -1.77 -7.63
C GLN A 109 9.60 -2.08 -6.26
N VAL A 110 9.63 -3.35 -5.84
CA VAL A 110 9.16 -3.78 -4.52
C VAL A 110 10.30 -3.64 -3.52
N SER A 111 10.12 -2.76 -2.53
CA SER A 111 10.95 -2.61 -1.35
C SER A 111 10.45 -3.50 -0.22
N VAL A 112 11.32 -4.21 0.50
CA VAL A 112 10.92 -5.06 1.66
C VAL A 112 9.83 -6.09 1.31
N GLY A 113 10.00 -6.78 0.18
CA GLY A 113 9.04 -7.74 -0.34
C GLY A 113 9.30 -9.20 0.00
N GLU A 114 8.27 -10.00 -0.20
CA GLU A 114 8.25 -11.46 -0.07
C GLU A 114 7.46 -12.00 -1.26
N LEU A 115 8.06 -12.91 -2.02
CA LEU A 115 7.37 -13.65 -3.08
C LEU A 115 7.35 -15.12 -2.67
N SER A 116 6.17 -15.67 -2.44
CA SER A 116 6.00 -17.06 -2.07
C SER A 116 5.18 -17.78 -3.13
N ILE A 117 5.64 -18.96 -3.55
CA ILE A 117 4.99 -19.76 -4.59
C ILE A 117 4.76 -21.14 -3.97
N ASP A 118 3.50 -21.53 -3.87
CA ASP A 118 3.05 -22.79 -3.28
C ASP A 118 2.13 -23.49 -4.29
N GLY A 119 2.66 -24.50 -4.98
CA GLY A 119 1.98 -25.17 -6.10
C GLY A 119 1.51 -24.18 -7.17
N ASN A 120 0.18 -24.00 -7.26
CA ASN A 120 -0.46 -23.04 -8.18
C ASN A 120 -0.80 -21.67 -7.54
N SER A 121 -0.52 -21.46 -6.25
CA SER A 121 -0.76 -20.19 -5.58
C SER A 121 0.51 -19.35 -5.55
N VAL A 122 0.44 -18.12 -6.06
CA VAL A 122 1.53 -17.15 -5.98
C VAL A 122 1.09 -16.05 -5.03
N ARG A 123 1.88 -15.75 -4.00
CA ARG A 123 1.63 -14.64 -3.09
C ARG A 123 2.78 -13.67 -3.16
N ILE A 124 2.47 -12.40 -3.39
CA ILE A 124 3.45 -11.32 -3.33
C ILE A 124 3.08 -10.32 -2.24
N ARG A 125 4.06 -9.93 -1.43
CA ARG A 125 3.99 -8.93 -0.37
C ARG A 125 5.17 -7.98 -0.48
N GLY A 126 5.04 -6.79 0.06
CA GLY A 126 6.11 -5.78 0.07
C GLY A 126 5.59 -4.38 -0.16
N GLN A 127 6.51 -3.42 -0.20
CA GLN A 127 6.22 -2.00 -0.42
C GLN A 127 6.53 -1.61 -1.86
N VAL A 128 5.67 -0.84 -2.52
CA VAL A 128 5.96 -0.29 -3.87
C VAL A 128 5.75 1.21 -3.88
N ALA A 129 6.42 1.90 -4.79
CA ALA A 129 6.48 3.36 -4.81
C ALA A 129 5.11 4.04 -5.03
N ASN A 130 4.25 3.47 -5.88
CA ASN A 130 2.93 4.01 -6.22
C ASN A 130 1.99 2.92 -6.76
N GLU A 131 0.71 3.26 -6.92
CA GLU A 131 -0.32 2.32 -7.41
C GLU A 131 -0.05 1.84 -8.84
N ALA A 132 0.49 2.71 -9.71
CA ALA A 132 0.86 2.33 -11.07
C ALA A 132 1.92 1.22 -11.07
N ALA A 133 2.95 1.34 -10.22
CA ALA A 133 3.95 0.31 -10.02
C ALA A 133 3.33 -0.97 -9.43
N ARG A 134 2.40 -0.85 -8.47
CA ARG A 134 1.68 -2.01 -7.92
C ARG A 134 0.94 -2.79 -9.01
N GLN A 135 0.19 -2.09 -9.85
CA GLN A 135 -0.58 -2.68 -10.95
C GLN A 135 0.34 -3.29 -12.00
N GLN A 136 1.44 -2.60 -12.34
CA GLN A 136 2.43 -3.11 -13.27
C GLN A 136 3.08 -4.40 -12.76
N VAL A 137 3.54 -4.43 -11.51
CA VAL A 137 4.14 -5.61 -10.87
C VAL A 137 3.13 -6.77 -10.83
N ALA A 138 1.90 -6.50 -10.39
CA ALA A 138 0.86 -7.53 -10.30
C ALA A 138 0.50 -8.09 -11.67
N SER A 139 0.36 -7.22 -12.68
CA SER A 139 0.06 -7.65 -14.05
C SER A 139 1.22 -8.43 -14.66
N ALA A 140 2.46 -7.99 -14.49
CA ALA A 140 3.64 -8.69 -14.98
C ALA A 140 3.74 -10.09 -14.39
N ILE A 141 3.53 -10.23 -13.07
CA ILE A 141 3.52 -11.53 -12.39
C ILE A 141 2.36 -12.40 -12.85
N ALA A 142 1.15 -11.84 -12.99
CA ALA A 142 -0.01 -12.58 -13.46
C ALA A 142 0.18 -13.11 -14.90
N THR A 143 0.73 -12.29 -15.80
CA THR A 143 1.06 -12.67 -17.17
C THR A 143 2.14 -13.76 -17.20
N ALA A 144 3.19 -13.62 -16.38
CA ALA A 144 4.26 -14.61 -16.30
C ALA A 144 3.78 -15.95 -15.72
N ALA A 145 2.99 -15.92 -14.66
CA ALA A 145 2.43 -17.11 -14.03
C ALA A 145 1.42 -17.82 -14.94
N GLY A 146 0.62 -17.06 -15.69
CA GLY A 146 -0.39 -17.60 -16.59
C GLY A 146 -1.70 -17.99 -15.88
N PRO A 147 -2.71 -18.45 -16.65
CA PRO A 147 -4.09 -18.58 -16.17
C PRO A 147 -4.30 -19.68 -15.12
N SER A 148 -3.35 -20.62 -15.00
CA SER A 148 -3.45 -21.70 -14.02
C SER A 148 -3.14 -21.23 -12.59
N TYR A 149 -2.43 -20.12 -12.42
CA TYR A 149 -1.97 -19.67 -11.11
C TYR A 149 -2.90 -18.63 -10.48
N VAL A 150 -3.13 -18.76 -9.17
CA VAL A 150 -3.90 -17.81 -8.38
C VAL A 150 -2.94 -16.81 -7.73
N LEU A 151 -2.93 -15.57 -8.23
CA LEU A 151 -2.13 -14.48 -7.66
C LEU A 151 -2.85 -13.84 -6.46
N LYS A 152 -2.28 -13.99 -5.27
CA LYS A 152 -2.64 -13.27 -4.05
C LYS A 152 -1.75 -12.05 -3.89
N ASN A 153 -2.18 -10.92 -4.46
CA ASN A 153 -1.48 -9.64 -4.31
C ASN A 153 -1.73 -9.04 -2.92
N ALA A 154 -0.67 -8.89 -2.14
CA ALA A 154 -0.65 -8.21 -0.85
C ALA A 154 0.50 -7.17 -0.79
N LEU A 155 0.85 -6.59 -1.95
CA LEU A 155 1.75 -5.43 -2.04
C LEU A 155 1.06 -4.23 -1.40
N ALA A 156 1.73 -3.69 -0.37
CA ALA A 156 1.35 -2.51 0.37
C ALA A 156 2.15 -1.32 -0.17
N GLY A 157 1.62 -0.60 -1.15
CA GLY A 157 2.27 0.53 -1.76
C GLY A 157 1.44 0.93 -2.95
N GLY A 158 0.87 2.13 -2.91
CA GLY A 158 -0.46 2.31 -3.50
C GLY A 158 -1.48 1.49 -2.69
N GLY A 159 -2.17 2.15 -1.76
CA GLY A 159 -3.27 1.51 -1.06
C GLY A 159 -4.28 0.93 -2.06
N ALA A 160 -5.11 -0.02 -1.66
CA ALA A 160 -6.52 0.13 -2.08
C ALA A 160 -6.87 1.56 -1.66
N SER A 161 -7.09 2.43 -2.65
CA SER A 161 -6.51 3.78 -2.65
C SER A 161 -6.84 4.45 -1.35
N THR A 162 -5.86 5.04 -0.68
CA THR A 162 -6.16 5.92 0.45
C THR A 162 -7.24 6.94 0.06
N GLN A 163 -7.20 7.35 -1.21
CA GLN A 163 -8.27 8.03 -1.94
C GLN A 163 -9.62 7.29 -1.95
N ASP A 164 -9.67 5.99 -2.27
CA ASP A 164 -10.87 5.14 -2.26
C ASP A 164 -11.51 5.06 -0.87
N VAL A 165 -10.70 5.08 0.19
CA VAL A 165 -11.20 5.15 1.57
C VAL A 165 -11.92 6.48 1.80
N LEU A 166 -11.31 7.60 1.40
CA LEU A 166 -11.91 8.92 1.51
C LEU A 166 -13.16 9.06 0.62
N ASP A 167 -13.10 8.59 -0.63
CA ASP A 167 -14.20 8.65 -1.59
C ASP A 167 -15.38 7.78 -1.15
N ARG A 168 -15.11 6.58 -0.62
CA ARG A 168 -16.15 5.73 -0.02
C ARG A 168 -16.74 6.35 1.23
N THR A 169 -15.92 7.02 2.04
CA THR A 169 -16.43 7.73 3.21
C THR A 169 -17.29 8.93 2.80
N LEU A 170 -17.01 9.63 1.71
CA LEU A 170 -17.96 10.61 1.18
C LEU A 170 -19.21 9.93 0.61
N ALA A 171 -19.09 8.84 -0.13
CA ALA A 171 -20.20 8.10 -0.75
C ALA A 171 -21.15 9.04 -1.54
N ASP A 172 -20.59 9.95 -2.33
CA ASP A 172 -21.31 11.01 -3.07
C ASP A 172 -22.13 11.98 -2.19
N ARG A 173 -21.99 11.93 -0.86
CA ARG A 173 -22.64 12.87 0.06
C ARG A 173 -21.99 14.24 -0.04
N ILE A 174 -22.82 15.26 0.02
CA ILE A 174 -22.40 16.66 -0.04
C ILE A 174 -22.19 17.16 1.38
N VAL A 175 -21.02 17.74 1.65
CA VAL A 175 -20.80 18.48 2.89
C VAL A 175 -21.62 19.77 2.84
N GLU A 176 -22.62 19.86 3.72
CA GLU A 176 -23.60 20.94 3.73
C GLU A 176 -23.13 22.17 4.55
N PHE A 177 -23.52 23.35 4.06
CA PHE A 177 -23.25 24.65 4.67
C PHE A 177 -24.54 25.48 4.77
N GLN A 178 -24.60 26.40 5.73
CA GLN A 178 -25.67 27.40 5.81
C GLN A 178 -25.68 28.26 4.53
N SER A 179 -26.87 28.64 4.08
CA SER A 179 -27.06 29.33 2.79
C SER A 179 -26.15 30.56 2.64
N GLY A 180 -25.46 30.64 1.51
CA GLY A 180 -24.55 31.75 1.18
C GLY A 180 -23.31 31.86 2.08
N SER A 181 -23.01 30.88 2.93
CA SER A 181 -21.90 30.95 3.89
C SER A 181 -20.93 29.75 3.80
N ALA A 182 -19.87 29.83 4.60
CA ALA A 182 -18.93 28.75 4.87
C ALA A 182 -19.18 28.08 6.25
N THR A 183 -20.33 28.34 6.88
CA THR A 183 -20.69 27.74 8.17
C THR A 183 -21.26 26.34 7.97
N LEU A 184 -20.63 25.33 8.55
CA LEU A 184 -21.07 23.92 8.46
C LEU A 184 -22.42 23.71 9.18
N THR A 185 -23.32 22.94 8.55
CA THR A 185 -24.56 22.45 9.20
C THR A 185 -24.26 21.25 10.11
N ASP A 186 -25.24 20.84 10.92
CA ASP A 186 -25.11 19.60 11.70
C ASP A 186 -24.94 18.36 10.81
N GLY A 187 -25.64 18.31 9.67
CA GLY A 187 -25.48 17.25 8.67
C GLY A 187 -24.08 17.22 8.06
N GLY A 188 -23.54 18.39 7.69
CA GLY A 188 -22.16 18.52 7.21
C GLY A 188 -21.13 18.08 8.25
N ARG A 189 -21.34 18.46 9.52
CA ARG A 189 -20.48 18.03 10.64
C ARG A 189 -20.47 16.51 10.83
N ALA A 190 -21.62 15.86 10.74
CA ALA A 190 -21.72 14.40 10.88
C ALA A 190 -20.91 13.66 9.80
N ILE A 191 -20.96 14.12 8.54
CA ILE A 191 -20.15 13.56 7.44
C ILE A 191 -18.66 13.74 7.74
N LEU A 192 -18.27 14.91 8.25
CA LEU A 192 -16.87 15.18 8.59
C LEU A 192 -16.37 14.37 9.79
N ASP A 193 -17.23 14.04 10.76
CA ASP A 193 -16.86 13.15 11.86
C ASP A 193 -16.54 11.72 11.35
N GLU A 194 -17.28 11.22 10.35
CA GLU A 194 -16.91 9.97 9.65
C GLU A 194 -15.60 10.11 8.88
N MET A 195 -15.37 11.28 8.28
CA MET A 195 -14.12 11.59 7.55
C MET A 195 -12.89 11.58 8.46
N VAL A 196 -13.01 11.98 9.74
CA VAL A 196 -11.89 11.89 10.70
C VAL A 196 -11.40 10.45 10.86
N VAL A 197 -12.33 9.49 10.92
CA VAL A 197 -11.99 8.06 11.03
C VAL A 197 -11.31 7.56 9.76
N ALA A 198 -11.75 8.02 8.60
CA ALA A 198 -11.12 7.69 7.32
C ALA A 198 -9.71 8.30 7.20
N LEU A 199 -9.53 9.55 7.60
CA LEU A 199 -8.24 10.26 7.64
C LEU A 199 -7.23 9.58 8.58
N ALA A 200 -7.68 8.97 9.68
CA ALA A 200 -6.80 8.16 10.52
C ALA A 200 -6.25 6.92 9.79
N GLN A 201 -6.99 6.35 8.83
CA GLN A 201 -6.55 5.21 8.02
C GLN A 201 -5.62 5.62 6.88
N VAL A 202 -5.63 6.90 6.49
CA VAL A 202 -4.76 7.50 5.48
C VAL A 202 -3.30 7.58 5.94
N GLY A 203 -3.07 7.60 7.24
CA GLY A 203 -1.73 7.63 7.84
C GLY A 203 -1.03 8.98 7.62
N HIS A 204 0.24 8.95 7.24
CA HIS A 204 1.07 10.18 7.15
C HIS A 204 0.96 10.94 5.81
N GLN A 205 0.05 10.56 4.91
CA GLN A 205 -0.09 11.23 3.62
C GLN A 205 -0.69 12.64 3.78
N GLN A 206 -0.35 13.55 2.87
CA GLN A 206 -0.99 14.86 2.82
C GLN A 206 -2.32 14.75 2.07
N VAL A 207 -3.35 15.42 2.58
CA VAL A 207 -4.69 15.47 2.00
C VAL A 207 -5.05 16.91 1.71
N GLN A 208 -5.42 17.16 0.46
CA GLN A 208 -5.88 18.44 -0.04
C GLN A 208 -7.42 18.47 0.05
N VAL A 209 -7.97 19.40 0.83
CA VAL A 209 -9.40 19.71 0.86
C VAL A 209 -9.71 20.72 -0.23
N ILE A 210 -10.64 20.38 -1.11
CA ILE A 210 -10.94 21.13 -2.32
C ILE A 210 -12.40 21.54 -2.32
N GLY A 211 -12.66 22.84 -2.39
CA GLY A 211 -14.00 23.40 -2.51
C GLY A 211 -14.41 23.64 -3.96
N HIS A 212 -15.67 23.34 -4.27
CA HIS A 212 -16.31 23.62 -5.55
C HIS A 212 -17.62 24.39 -5.37
N THR A 213 -18.02 25.14 -6.39
CA THR A 213 -19.33 25.79 -6.47
C THR A 213 -20.01 25.44 -7.79
N ASP A 214 -21.29 25.78 -7.90
CA ASP A 214 -21.93 25.90 -9.21
C ASP A 214 -21.50 27.18 -9.95
N SER A 215 -21.99 27.35 -11.18
CA SER A 215 -21.67 28.48 -12.04
C SER A 215 -22.53 29.73 -11.82
N VAL A 216 -23.38 29.77 -10.79
CA VAL A 216 -24.26 30.93 -10.54
C VAL A 216 -23.47 32.02 -9.83
N GLY A 217 -23.59 33.27 -10.30
CA GLY A 217 -22.89 34.42 -9.73
C GLY A 217 -21.51 34.66 -10.37
N SER A 218 -20.70 35.52 -9.74
CA SER A 218 -19.38 35.87 -10.29
C SER A 218 -18.35 34.79 -9.97
N ARG A 219 -17.51 34.45 -10.95
CA ARG A 219 -16.42 33.48 -10.77
C ARG A 219 -15.51 33.83 -9.59
N ALA A 220 -15.16 35.11 -9.44
CA ALA A 220 -14.31 35.57 -8.35
C ALA A 220 -14.93 35.34 -6.97
N ALA A 221 -16.23 35.62 -6.81
CA ALA A 221 -16.95 35.34 -5.57
C ALA A 221 -17.00 33.84 -5.28
N ASN A 222 -17.22 33.02 -6.31
CA ASN A 222 -17.29 31.57 -6.19
C ASN A 222 -15.95 30.92 -5.83
N ILE A 223 -14.84 31.41 -6.37
CA ILE A 223 -13.49 30.98 -5.93
C ILE A 223 -13.26 31.35 -4.47
N GLY A 224 -13.60 32.57 -4.06
CA GLY A 224 -13.51 32.99 -2.66
C GLY A 224 -14.34 32.11 -1.73
N LEU A 225 -15.61 31.88 -2.07
CA LEU A 225 -16.54 31.08 -1.27
C LEU A 225 -16.11 29.61 -1.16
N SER A 226 -15.68 28.99 -2.27
CA SER A 226 -15.19 27.61 -2.24
C SER A 226 -13.93 27.46 -1.38
N LEU A 227 -13.00 28.41 -1.45
CA LEU A 227 -11.82 28.41 -0.59
C LEU A 227 -12.20 28.58 0.89
N GLN A 228 -13.09 29.52 1.21
CA GLN A 228 -13.57 29.71 2.59
C GLN A 228 -14.23 28.45 3.15
N ARG A 229 -15.01 27.74 2.34
CA ARG A 229 -15.61 26.45 2.72
C ARG A 229 -14.56 25.37 2.97
N ALA A 230 -13.55 25.25 2.10
CA ALA A 230 -12.45 24.32 2.31
C ALA A 230 -11.66 24.63 3.60
N ILE A 231 -11.44 25.91 3.90
CA ILE A 231 -10.83 26.36 5.17
C ILE A 231 -11.69 25.97 6.37
N ALA A 232 -13.02 26.18 6.31
CA ALA A 232 -13.92 25.80 7.38
C ALA A 232 -13.92 24.29 7.64
N VAL A 233 -13.87 23.47 6.59
CA VAL A 233 -13.74 22.02 6.69
C VAL A 233 -12.42 21.63 7.35
N LYS A 234 -11.30 22.20 6.90
CA LYS A 234 -9.99 21.97 7.51
C LYS A 234 -10.01 22.30 9.01
N ALA A 235 -10.49 23.49 9.37
CA ALA A 235 -10.56 23.93 10.77
C ALA A 235 -11.41 23.00 11.63
N TYR A 236 -12.52 22.47 11.08
CA TYR A 236 -13.33 21.48 11.79
C TYR A 236 -12.58 20.16 12.02
N LEU A 237 -11.88 19.64 11.01
CA LEU A 237 -11.10 18.41 11.12
C LEU A 237 -9.92 18.55 12.11
N GLU A 238 -9.28 19.72 12.15
CA GLU A 238 -8.25 20.06 13.13
C GLU A 238 -8.79 20.02 14.57
N GLN A 239 -9.98 20.58 14.80
CA GLN A 239 -10.64 20.52 16.11
C GLN A 239 -10.97 19.08 16.54
N ARG A 240 -11.10 18.16 15.58
CA ARG A 240 -11.30 16.72 15.82
C ARG A 240 -10.00 15.93 15.95
N GLY A 241 -8.84 16.59 15.89
CA GLY A 241 -7.53 15.99 16.13
C GLY A 241 -6.76 15.58 14.87
N VAL A 242 -7.22 15.94 13.68
CA VAL A 242 -6.42 15.78 12.45
C VAL A 242 -5.32 16.83 12.43
N SER A 243 -4.07 16.44 12.25
CA SER A 243 -2.95 17.40 12.26
C SER A 243 -3.01 18.34 11.05
N ALA A 244 -2.79 19.64 11.31
CA ALA A 244 -2.83 20.70 10.32
C ALA A 244 -1.82 20.50 9.17
N ASP A 245 -0.68 19.86 9.47
CA ASP A 245 0.40 19.58 8.51
C ASP A 245 -0.01 18.53 7.47
N HIS A 246 -1.04 17.74 7.77
CA HIS A 246 -1.60 16.75 6.86
C HIS A 246 -2.70 17.34 5.97
N LEU A 247 -3.13 18.58 6.19
CA LEU A 247 -4.28 19.17 5.50
C LEU A 247 -3.90 20.43 4.69
N GLY A 248 -4.05 20.33 3.36
CA GLY A 248 -4.06 21.48 2.45
C GLY A 248 -5.48 21.99 2.17
N VAL A 249 -5.62 23.25 1.75
CA VAL A 249 -6.91 23.80 1.28
C VAL A 249 -6.79 24.47 -0.10
N GLN A 250 -7.80 24.29 -0.96
CA GLN A 250 -7.87 24.92 -2.28
C GLN A 250 -9.33 25.16 -2.68
N GLY A 251 -9.60 26.26 -3.38
CA GLY A 251 -10.92 26.57 -3.94
C GLY A 251 -10.83 26.68 -5.45
N PHE A 252 -11.56 25.82 -6.18
CA PHE A 252 -11.66 25.90 -7.64
C PHE A 252 -12.89 26.69 -8.12
N GLY A 253 -13.80 27.04 -7.20
CA GLY A 253 -15.07 27.66 -7.57
C GLY A 253 -15.80 26.84 -8.64
N PRO A 254 -16.24 27.46 -9.75
CA PRO A 254 -16.99 26.79 -10.81
C PRO A 254 -16.11 26.10 -11.87
N ASP A 255 -14.78 26.15 -11.76
CA ASP A 255 -13.86 25.83 -12.86
C ASP A 255 -13.72 24.32 -13.14
N ARG A 256 -14.24 23.47 -12.25
CA ARG A 256 -14.17 22.00 -12.36
C ARG A 256 -15.54 21.35 -12.08
N PRO A 257 -16.53 21.55 -12.98
CA PRO A 257 -17.84 20.94 -12.83
C PRO A 257 -17.76 19.43 -13.05
N VAL A 258 -18.55 18.67 -12.28
CA VAL A 258 -18.74 17.21 -12.44
C VAL A 258 -20.09 16.88 -13.05
N ALA A 259 -20.99 17.85 -13.11
CA ALA A 259 -22.29 17.75 -13.75
C ALA A 259 -22.63 19.05 -14.48
N ASP A 260 -23.61 18.99 -15.37
CA ASP A 260 -24.09 20.14 -16.11
C ASP A 260 -24.67 21.21 -15.16
N ASN A 261 -24.29 22.48 -15.34
CA ASN A 261 -24.83 23.57 -14.53
C ASN A 261 -26.21 24.06 -15.01
N ALA A 262 -26.68 23.59 -16.16
CA ALA A 262 -28.00 23.93 -16.67
C ALA A 262 -29.14 23.41 -15.77
N THR A 263 -28.94 22.29 -15.07
CA THR A 263 -29.96 21.68 -14.20
C THR A 263 -29.71 21.95 -12.73
N ASP A 264 -30.79 22.00 -11.94
CA ASP A 264 -30.74 22.22 -10.50
C ASP A 264 -29.95 21.09 -9.80
N GLU A 265 -30.14 19.86 -10.27
CA GLU A 265 -29.46 18.66 -9.81
C GLU A 265 -27.96 18.73 -10.10
N GLY A 266 -27.57 19.14 -11.30
CA GLY A 266 -26.16 19.24 -11.67
C GLY A 266 -25.45 20.37 -10.93
N ARG A 267 -26.12 21.51 -10.69
CA ARG A 267 -25.61 22.56 -9.79
C ARG A 267 -25.42 22.05 -8.37
N ALA A 268 -26.35 21.25 -7.85
CA ALA A 268 -26.20 20.65 -6.52
C ALA A 268 -24.95 19.77 -6.43
N ARG A 269 -24.68 18.92 -7.43
CA ARG A 269 -23.46 18.09 -7.50
C ARG A 269 -22.17 18.90 -7.62
N ASN A 270 -22.23 20.07 -8.24
CA ASN A 270 -21.07 20.96 -8.35
C ASN A 270 -20.75 21.71 -7.04
N ARG A 271 -21.74 21.94 -6.17
CA ARG A 271 -21.53 22.50 -4.82
C ARG A 271 -21.04 21.43 -3.84
N ARG A 272 -19.81 20.96 -4.02
CA ARG A 272 -19.22 19.85 -3.24
C ARG A 272 -17.88 20.19 -2.59
N ILE A 273 -17.47 19.33 -1.65
CA ILE A 273 -16.11 19.27 -1.11
C ILE A 273 -15.49 17.95 -1.58
N GLU A 274 -14.26 18.01 -2.08
CA GLU A 274 -13.45 16.86 -2.48
C GLU A 274 -12.24 16.76 -1.56
N PHE A 275 -11.87 15.54 -1.17
CA PHE A 275 -10.61 15.27 -0.48
C PHE A 275 -9.69 14.54 -1.44
N ARG A 276 -8.47 15.04 -1.63
CA ARG A 276 -7.51 14.46 -2.55
C ARG A 276 -6.21 14.17 -1.84
N VAL A 277 -5.76 12.92 -1.91
CA VAL A 277 -4.44 12.53 -1.39
C VAL A 277 -3.33 13.04 -2.34
N LEU A 278 -2.25 13.60 -1.79
CA LEU A 278 -1.10 14.17 -2.52
C LEU A 278 0.10 13.21 -2.57
#